data_AF-A0A2S2PEV6-F1
#
_entry.id   AF-A0A2S2PEV6-F1
#
_cell.length_a   1.000
_cell.length_b   1.000
_cell.length_c   1.000
_cell.angle_alpha   90.00
_cell.angle_beta   90.00
_cell.angle_gamma   90.00
#
_symmetry.space_group_name_H-M   'P 1'
#
loop_
_entity.id
_entity.type
_entity.pdbx_description
1 polymer ?
#
loop_
_entity_poly.entity_id
_entity_poly.type
_entity_poly.pdbx_seq_one_letter_code
_entity_poly.pdbx_strand_id
1 'polypeptide(L)'
;MCMNTSMVSPIHILLFGAHKVDYTDGCIVLDDWIYLRMDVKVAAAIVALRPLIEDLIMRTVEDPKLILKPTITDIKLIKILRDLCNFNAGRDNLTPINFDIR
;
A
#
# COMPACT_ATOMS: atom_id res chain seq x y z
N MET A 1 11.15 24.29 5.96
CA MET A 1 9.95 24.43 6.81
C MET A 1 8.86 23.56 6.18
N CYS A 2 8.34 22.58 6.89
CA CYS A 2 7.34 21.64 6.35
C CYS A 2 5.95 22.18 6.68
N MET A 3 5.34 22.96 5.79
CA MET A 3 4.04 23.61 6.06
C MET A 3 2.85 22.65 5.97
N ASN A 4 3.00 21.53 5.24
CA ASN A 4 1.92 20.57 5.01
C ASN A 4 2.47 19.15 5.07
N THR A 5 2.35 18.50 6.22
CA THR A 5 2.72 17.09 6.43
C THR A 5 1.48 16.28 6.77
N SER A 6 1.29 15.15 6.09
CA SER A 6 0.24 14.18 6.43
C SER A 6 0.86 12.95 7.09
N MET A 7 0.11 12.31 7.99
CA MET A 7 0.47 11.00 8.53
C MET A 7 0.22 9.95 7.45
N VAL A 8 1.16 9.03 7.26
CA VAL A 8 1.04 7.87 6.37
C VAL A 8 1.40 6.58 7.11
N SER A 9 0.73 5.48 6.77
CA SER A 9 1.07 4.17 7.34
C SER A 9 2.33 3.60 6.67
N PRO A 10 3.11 2.75 7.37
CA PRO A 10 4.22 2.03 6.74
C PRO A 10 3.80 1.16 5.54
N ILE A 11 2.57 0.64 5.55
CA ILE A 11 2.01 -0.14 4.44
C ILE A 11 1.87 0.73 3.19
N HIS A 12 1.44 1.99 3.31
CA HIS A 12 1.38 2.90 2.17
C HIS A 12 2.75 3.12 1.52
N ILE A 13 3.79 3.26 2.34
CA ILE A 13 5.17 3.43 1.84
C ILE A 13 5.65 2.13 1.17
N LEU A 14 5.37 0.97 1.77
CA LEU A 14 5.69 -0.34 1.19
C LEU A 14 4.94 -0.63 -0.12
N LEU A 15 3.78 0.00 -0.35
CA LEU A 15 2.94 -0.27 -1.51
C LEU A 15 3.16 0.75 -2.65
N PHE A 16 3.35 2.04 -2.33
CA PHE A 16 3.49 3.10 -3.33
C PHE A 16 4.83 3.84 -3.31
N GLY A 17 5.53 3.84 -2.18
CA GLY A 17 6.68 4.72 -1.95
C GLY A 17 8.03 4.09 -2.26
N ALA A 18 8.25 2.84 -1.86
CA ALA A 18 9.57 2.23 -1.96
C ALA A 18 9.90 1.83 -3.40
N HIS A 19 11.09 2.17 -3.89
CA HIS A 19 11.63 1.68 -5.16
C HIS A 19 12.38 0.36 -4.97
N LYS A 20 13.07 0.24 -3.83
CA LYS A 20 13.83 -0.95 -3.44
C LYS A 20 13.29 -1.51 -2.12
N VAL A 21 13.11 -2.82 -2.07
CA VAL A 21 12.64 -3.54 -0.88
C VAL A 21 13.57 -4.74 -0.65
N ASP A 22 14.36 -4.66 0.40
CA ASP A 22 15.29 -5.71 0.83
C ASP A 22 14.82 -6.38 2.12
N TYR A 23 15.41 -7.52 2.44
CA TYR A 23 15.26 -8.18 3.72
C TYR A 23 16.63 -8.41 4.36
N THR A 24 16.87 -7.73 5.47
CA THR A 24 18.16 -7.74 6.17
C THR A 24 17.90 -7.77 7.67
N ASP A 25 18.63 -8.63 8.39
CA ASP A 25 18.59 -8.74 9.86
C ASP A 25 17.18 -8.87 10.45
N GLY A 26 16.30 -9.61 9.79
CA GLY A 26 14.93 -9.82 10.26
C GLY A 26 13.96 -8.67 10.00
N CYS A 27 14.40 -7.62 9.31
CA CYS A 27 13.58 -6.46 8.95
C CYS A 27 13.46 -6.31 7.44
N ILE A 28 12.33 -5.75 7.01
CA ILE A 28 12.14 -5.28 5.63
C ILE A 28 12.73 -3.87 5.54
N VAL A 29 13.68 -3.68 4.62
CA VAL A 29 14.36 -2.40 4.41
C VAL A 29 13.84 -1.78 3.13
N LEU A 30 13.18 -0.63 3.24
CA LEU A 30 12.75 0.16 2.09
C LEU A 30 13.84 1.17 1.78
N ASP A 31 14.22 1.31 0.51
CA ASP A 31 15.20 2.27 -0.03
C ASP A 31 16.43 2.52 0.87
N ASP A 32 16.94 1.48 1.51
CA ASP A 32 18.13 1.50 2.38
C ASP A 32 18.06 2.43 3.61
N TRP A 33 16.88 2.98 3.94
CA TRP A 33 16.69 3.99 5.00
C TRP A 33 15.53 3.73 5.97
N ILE A 34 14.50 2.96 5.59
CA ILE A 34 13.32 2.68 6.44
C ILE A 34 13.26 1.20 6.77
N TYR A 35 13.31 0.88 8.06
CA TYR A 35 13.30 -0.50 8.57
C TYR A 35 11.93 -0.83 9.15
N LEU A 36 11.28 -1.86 8.60
CA LEU A 36 9.98 -2.34 9.03
C LEU A 36 10.09 -3.76 9.59
N ARG A 37 9.67 -3.92 10.85
CA ARG A 37 9.56 -5.25 11.47
C ARG A 37 8.21 -5.85 11.13
N MET A 38 8.20 -6.72 10.12
CA MET A 38 7.01 -7.45 9.68
C MET A 38 7.40 -8.80 9.08
N ASP A 39 6.43 -9.70 8.95
CA ASP A 39 6.66 -10.98 8.29
C ASP A 39 7.03 -10.79 6.81
N VAL A 40 8.11 -11.45 6.37
CA VAL A 40 8.65 -11.31 5.01
C VAL A 40 7.68 -11.80 3.94
N LYS A 41 6.85 -12.81 4.23
CA LYS A 41 5.86 -13.31 3.27
C LYS A 41 4.73 -12.31 3.11
N VAL A 42 4.30 -11.68 4.20
CA VAL A 42 3.31 -10.59 4.15
C VAL A 42 3.86 -9.41 3.34
N ALA A 43 5.12 -9.03 3.56
CA ALA A 43 5.76 -7.96 2.81
C ALA A 43 5.84 -8.28 1.31
N ALA A 44 6.30 -9.48 0.97
CA ALA A 44 6.37 -9.95 -0.42
C ALA A 44 4.99 -9.98 -1.10
N ALA A 45 3.95 -10.42 -0.39
CA ALA A 45 2.58 -10.42 -0.90
C ALA A 45 2.06 -9.00 -1.20
N ILE A 46 2.38 -8.02 -0.36
CA ILE A 46 2.03 -6.62 -0.60
C ILE A 46 2.79 -6.06 -1.80
N VAL A 47 4.10 -6.33 -1.90
CA VAL A 47 4.94 -5.89 -3.02
C VAL A 47 4.47 -6.51 -4.34
N ALA A 48 4.01 -7.76 -4.33
CA ALA A 48 3.46 -8.44 -5.50
C ALA A 48 2.18 -7.79 -6.06
N LEU A 49 1.51 -6.91 -5.31
CA LEU A 49 0.37 -6.15 -5.81
C LEU A 49 0.77 -4.97 -6.71
N ARG A 50 2.01 -4.48 -6.62
CA ARG A 50 2.47 -3.28 -7.35
C ARG A 50 2.31 -3.40 -8.87
N PRO A 51 2.73 -4.50 -9.52
CA PRO A 51 2.56 -4.64 -10.97
C PRO A 51 1.08 -4.69 -11.38
N LEU A 52 0.20 -5.22 -10.51
CA LEU A 52 -1.23 -5.27 -10.78
C LEU A 52 -1.86 -3.88 -10.74
N ILE A 53 -1.35 -2.99 -9.88
CA ILE A 53 -1.79 -1.59 -9.79
C ILE A 53 -1.32 -0.84 -11.04
N GLU A 54 -0.06 -1.03 -11.43
CA GLU A 54 0.51 -0.40 -12.63
C GLU A 54 -0.24 -0.82 -13.89
N ASP A 55 -0.56 -2.12 -14.04
CA ASP A 55 -1.39 -2.64 -15.14
C ASP A 55 -2.79 -2.01 -15.15
N LEU A 56 -3.45 -1.94 -13.99
CA LEU A 56 -4.76 -1.32 -13.87
C LEU A 56 -4.72 0.15 -14.30
N ILE A 57 -3.69 0.89 -13.87
CA ILE A 57 -3.51 2.30 -14.24
C ILE A 57 -3.27 2.42 -15.74
N MET A 58 -2.39 1.59 -16.31
CA MET A 58 -2.06 1.59 -17.73
C MET A 58 -3.31 1.35 -18.60
N ARG A 59 -4.07 0.29 -18.32
CA ARG A 59 -5.34 0.00 -19.02
C ARG A 59 -6.33 1.14 -18.89
N THR A 60 -6.42 1.75 -17.72
CA THR A 60 -7.33 2.86 -17.46
C THR A 60 -6.95 4.13 -18.23
N VAL A 61 -5.65 4.39 -18.40
CA VAL A 61 -5.15 5.51 -19.21
C VAL A 61 -5.43 5.27 -20.69
N GLU A 62 -5.33 4.03 -21.17
CA GLU A 62 -5.63 3.65 -22.55
C GLU A 62 -7.13 3.72 -22.88
N ASP A 63 -8.00 3.22 -21.99
CA ASP A 63 -9.45 3.33 -22.11
C ASP A 63 -10.09 3.76 -20.78
N PRO A 64 -10.37 5.07 -20.61
CA PRO A 64 -11.03 5.60 -19.41
C PRO A 64 -12.42 5.01 -19.13
N LYS A 65 -13.08 4.38 -20.11
CA LYS A 65 -14.39 3.73 -19.91
C LYS A 65 -14.30 2.48 -19.04
N LEU A 66 -13.10 1.89 -18.90
CA LEU A 66 -12.87 0.74 -18.03
C LEU A 66 -13.15 1.04 -16.55
N ILE A 67 -13.04 2.30 -16.13
CA ILE A 67 -13.41 2.74 -14.76
C ILE A 67 -14.91 2.51 -14.50
N LEU A 68 -15.75 2.65 -15.52
CA LEU A 68 -17.20 2.48 -15.40
C LEU A 68 -17.62 1.00 -15.38
N LYS A 69 -16.78 0.12 -15.93
CA LYS A 69 -17.02 -1.32 -16.02
C LYS A 69 -15.75 -2.11 -15.66
N PRO A 70 -15.29 -2.03 -14.40
CA PRO A 70 -14.11 -2.74 -13.97
C PRO A 70 -14.35 -4.25 -14.06
N THR A 71 -13.32 -5.01 -14.41
CA THR A 71 -13.43 -6.48 -14.39
C THR A 71 -13.56 -7.00 -12.97
N ILE A 72 -13.96 -8.27 -12.81
CA ILE A 72 -14.06 -8.91 -11.49
C ILE A 72 -12.70 -8.88 -10.77
N THR A 73 -11.60 -9.01 -11.51
CA THR A 73 -10.23 -8.94 -10.98
C THR A 73 -9.90 -7.52 -10.49
N ASP A 74 -10.27 -6.50 -11.27
CA ASP A 74 -10.05 -5.10 -10.90
C ASP A 74 -10.82 -4.73 -9.63
N ILE A 75 -12.07 -5.18 -9.52
CA ILE A 75 -12.89 -4.99 -8.31
C ILE A 75 -12.23 -5.62 -7.08
N LYS A 76 -11.71 -6.85 -7.22
CA LYS A 76 -11.00 -7.54 -6.13
C LYS A 76 -9.72 -6.81 -5.74
N LEU A 77 -8.94 -6.36 -6.71
CA LEU A 77 -7.72 -5.58 -6.47
C LEU A 77 -8.05 -4.28 -5.73
N ILE A 78 -9.00 -3.50 -6.23
CA ILE A 78 -9.44 -2.24 -5.60
C ILE A 78 -9.91 -2.49 -4.17
N LYS A 79 -10.63 -3.60 -3.91
CA LYS A 79 -11.06 -3.96 -2.57
C LYS A 79 -9.86 -4.24 -1.65
N ILE A 80 -8.90 -5.06 -2.08
CA ILE A 80 -7.68 -5.35 -1.32
C ILE A 80 -6.91 -4.07 -1.03
N LEU A 81 -6.74 -3.20 -2.03
CA LEU A 81 -6.07 -1.90 -1.84
C LEU A 81 -6.82 -1.03 -0.84
N ARG A 82 -8.14 -0.99 -0.88
CA ARG A 82 -8.94 -0.21 0.09
C ARG A 82 -8.76 -0.72 1.52
N ASP A 83 -8.70 -2.03 1.69
CA ASP A 83 -8.52 -2.65 3.00
C ASP A 83 -7.09 -2.42 3.52
N LEU A 84 -6.07 -2.51 2.66
CA LEU A 84 -4.67 -2.23 2.99
C LEU A 84 -4.38 -0.74 3.23
N CYS A 85 -5.10 0.15 2.55
CA CYS A 85 -4.97 1.60 2.70
C CYS A 85 -5.75 2.16 3.90
N ASN A 86 -6.42 1.30 4.67
CA ASN A 86 -6.97 1.70 5.95
C ASN A 86 -5.82 2.05 6.91
N PHE A 87 -5.89 3.20 7.60
CA PHE A 87 -4.87 3.60 8.58
C PHE A 87 -4.66 2.59 9.71
N ASN A 88 -5.65 1.72 9.95
CA ASN A 88 -5.60 0.66 10.93
C ASN A 88 -5.09 -0.69 10.38
N ALA A 89 -4.77 -0.78 9.08
CA ALA A 89 -4.16 -1.97 8.51
C ALA A 89 -2.77 -2.23 9.12
N GLY A 90 -2.51 -3.49 9.51
CA GLY A 90 -1.23 -3.90 10.10
C GLY A 90 -0.93 -3.36 11.50
N ARG A 91 -1.91 -2.72 12.17
CA ARG A 91 -1.81 -2.26 13.56
C ARG A 91 -2.06 -3.40 14.55
N ASP A 92 -1.22 -4.43 14.53
CA ASP A 92 -1.32 -5.53 15.49
C ASP A 92 -1.04 -5.05 16.92
N ASN A 93 -1.93 -5.39 17.86
CA ASN A 93 -1.86 -4.99 19.27
C ASN A 93 -1.80 -3.47 19.54
N LEU A 94 -2.25 -2.63 18.60
CA LEU A 94 -2.32 -1.17 18.79
C LEU A 94 -3.76 -0.69 18.85
N THR A 95 -4.00 0.40 19.57
CA THR A 95 -5.31 1.07 19.56
C THR A 95 -5.64 1.58 18.16
N PRO A 96 -6.88 1.39 17.69
CA PRO A 96 -7.32 1.95 16.42
C PRO A 96 -7.23 3.47 16.43
N ILE A 97 -6.68 4.03 15.35
CA ILE A 97 -6.78 5.46 15.07
C ILE A 97 -8.20 5.71 14.56
N ASN A 98 -8.99 6.40 15.38
CA ASN A 98 -10.23 7.01 14.95
C ASN A 98 -9.93 8.47 14.66
N PHE A 99 -10.06 8.88 13.40
CA PHE A 99 -10.15 10.28 13.05
C PHE A 99 -11.58 10.71 13.38
N ASP A 100 -11.83 11.08 14.64
CA ASP A 100 -13.09 11.69 15.02
C ASP A 100 -13.23 13.00 14.22
N ILE A 101 -14.06 12.97 13.18
CA ILE A 101 -14.45 14.15 12.44
C ILE A 101 -15.50 14.84 13.30
N ARG A 102 -15.06 15.79 14.14
CA ARG A 102 -15.94 16.84 14.66
C ARG A 102 -16.25 17.84 13.57
#